data_AF-A0A0N1M7Y5-F1
#
_entry.id   AF-A0A0N1M7Y5-F1
#
_cell.length_a   1.000
_cell.length_b   1.000
_cell.length_c   1.000
_cell.angle_alpha   90.00
_cell.angle_beta   90.00
_cell.angle_gamma   90.00
#
_symmetry.space_group_name_H-M   'P 1'
#
loop_
_entity.id
_entity.type
_entity.pdbx_description
1 polymer ?
#
loop_
_entity_poly.entity_id
_entity_poly.type
_entity_poly.pdbx_seq_one_letter_code
_entity_poly.pdbx_strand_id
1 'polypeptide(L)'
;MTPSDVLVEAFSRLPAIAVRAVADLSVDDLAWRPDDEANTIAWLVWHTARGQDVQIADLAASDQVWTADGWAESFALPFPSAEMGYGMSPADVAAVRVDAELLIGYLEAVTLRTRGYLDDLDGASYDDVVDEAWDPPVTAGARLVSILNDCVQHLGQASYVRGLLDRR
;
A
#
# COMPACT_ATOMS: atom_id res chain seq x y z
N MET A 1 -8.52 24.44 4.54
CA MET A 1 -8.19 23.05 4.23
C MET A 1 -8.90 22.72 2.94
N THR A 2 -8.16 22.56 1.86
CA THR A 2 -8.63 22.07 0.56
C THR A 2 -8.90 20.56 0.63
N PRO A 3 -9.56 19.95 -0.37
CA PRO A 3 -9.61 18.49 -0.49
C PRO A 3 -8.21 17.85 -0.47
N SER A 4 -7.24 18.45 -1.16
CA SER A 4 -5.84 18.02 -1.15
C SER A 4 -5.25 18.02 0.26
N ASP A 5 -5.44 19.10 1.03
CA ASP A 5 -4.94 19.20 2.40
C ASP A 5 -5.48 18.06 3.30
N VAL A 6 -6.76 17.70 3.14
CA VAL A 6 -7.39 16.60 3.91
C VAL A 6 -6.80 15.25 3.51
N LEU A 7 -6.62 15.00 2.21
CA LEU A 7 -6.05 13.74 1.72
C LEU A 7 -4.57 13.62 2.09
N VAL A 8 -3.80 14.69 1.98
CA VAL A 8 -2.39 14.73 2.42
C VAL A 8 -2.28 14.37 3.89
N GLU A 9 -3.11 14.96 4.75
CA GLU A 9 -3.17 14.62 6.18
C GLU A 9 -3.53 13.13 6.40
N ALA A 10 -4.46 12.58 5.62
CA ALA A 10 -4.87 11.19 5.75
C ALA A 10 -3.79 10.20 5.30
N PHE A 11 -3.22 10.36 4.10
CA PHE A 11 -2.15 9.50 3.58
C PHE A 11 -0.88 9.57 4.45
N SER A 12 -0.55 10.74 5.00
CA SER A 12 0.63 10.92 5.86
C SER A 12 0.59 10.10 7.15
N ARG A 13 -0.56 9.54 7.52
CA ARG A 13 -0.71 8.69 8.71
C ARG A 13 -0.34 7.22 8.45
N LEU A 14 -0.34 6.77 7.20
CA LEU A 14 -0.15 5.36 6.84
C LEU A 14 1.21 4.79 7.31
N PRO A 15 2.36 5.46 7.07
CA PRO A 15 3.65 4.90 7.50
C PRO A 15 3.73 4.66 9.00
N ALA A 16 3.19 5.58 9.81
CA ALA A 16 3.19 5.43 11.27
C ALA A 16 2.34 4.24 11.76
N ILE A 17 1.28 3.86 11.04
CA ILE A 17 0.50 2.66 11.34
C ILE A 17 1.32 1.41 11.01
N ALA A 18 1.95 1.37 9.84
CA ALA A 18 2.80 0.26 9.41
C ALA A 18 3.99 0.05 10.36
N VAL A 19 4.69 1.12 10.74
CA VAL A 19 5.81 1.08 11.70
C VAL A 19 5.41 0.38 13.00
N ARG A 20 4.24 0.71 13.55
CA ARG A 20 3.75 0.04 14.77
C ARG A 20 3.43 -1.43 14.56
N ALA A 21 2.91 -1.81 13.40
CA ALA A 21 2.58 -3.21 13.10
C ALA A 21 3.84 -4.08 12.99
N VAL A 22 4.93 -3.54 12.43
CA VAL A 22 6.17 -4.29 12.15
C VAL A 22 7.27 -4.13 13.20
N ALA A 23 7.10 -3.24 14.17
CA ALA A 23 8.12 -2.91 15.17
C ALA A 23 8.66 -4.16 15.90
N ASP A 24 9.98 -4.28 15.97
CA ASP A 24 10.69 -5.37 16.66
C ASP A 24 10.34 -6.79 16.19
N LEU A 25 9.81 -6.94 14.96
CA LEU A 25 9.53 -8.25 14.37
C LEU A 25 10.70 -8.74 13.51
N SER A 26 11.01 -10.04 13.64
CA SER A 26 11.88 -10.72 12.68
C SER A 26 11.16 -10.99 11.35
N VAL A 27 11.90 -11.39 10.31
CA VAL A 27 11.30 -11.84 9.02
C VAL A 27 10.35 -13.03 9.24
N ASP A 28 10.68 -13.93 10.15
CA ASP A 28 9.82 -15.08 10.49
C ASP A 28 8.51 -14.62 11.15
N ASP A 29 8.57 -13.61 12.01
CA ASP A 29 7.41 -13.01 12.64
C ASP A 29 6.52 -12.26 11.64
N LEU A 30 7.15 -11.51 10.71
CA LEU A 30 6.44 -10.80 9.66
C LEU A 30 5.73 -11.75 8.68
N ALA A 31 6.30 -12.93 8.46
CA ALA A 31 5.74 -13.98 7.62
C ALA A 31 4.82 -14.97 8.38
N TRP A 32 4.60 -14.76 9.68
CA TRP A 32 3.68 -15.58 10.47
C TRP A 32 2.22 -15.31 10.08
N ARG A 33 1.37 -16.33 10.23
CA ARG A 33 -0.06 -16.29 9.92
C ARG A 33 -0.88 -16.89 11.06
N PRO A 34 -2.02 -16.28 11.44
CA PRO A 34 -2.94 -16.84 12.42
C PRO A 34 -3.52 -18.21 12.01
N ASP A 35 -3.71 -18.41 10.71
CA ASP A 35 -4.12 -19.67 10.09
C ASP A 35 -3.57 -19.77 8.65
N ASP A 36 -3.75 -20.92 8.01
CA ASP A 36 -3.16 -21.24 6.70
C ASP A 36 -3.69 -20.35 5.55
N GLU A 37 -4.82 -19.66 5.74
CA GLU A 37 -5.46 -18.81 4.72
C GLU A 37 -5.29 -17.30 5.02
N ALA A 38 -4.97 -16.92 6.26
CA ALA A 38 -4.85 -15.51 6.69
C ALA A 38 -3.66 -14.77 6.08
N ASN A 39 -3.76 -13.49 5.73
CA ASN A 39 -2.60 -12.75 5.23
C ASN A 39 -1.49 -12.55 6.27
N THR A 40 -0.23 -12.52 5.83
CA THR A 40 0.93 -12.18 6.69
C THR A 40 1.04 -10.68 6.91
N ILE A 41 1.71 -10.25 7.99
CA ILE A 41 2.00 -8.83 8.22
C ILE A 41 2.87 -8.27 7.07
N ALA A 42 3.87 -9.03 6.63
CA ALA A 42 4.74 -8.66 5.51
C ALA A 42 3.92 -8.37 4.24
N TRP A 43 3.06 -9.31 3.85
CA TRP A 43 2.23 -9.17 2.66
C TRP A 43 1.26 -8.00 2.78
N LEU A 44 0.62 -7.80 3.95
CA LEU A 44 -0.33 -6.70 4.14
C LEU A 44 0.31 -5.33 3.97
N VAL A 45 1.52 -5.13 4.51
CA VAL A 45 2.25 -3.86 4.39
C VAL A 45 2.77 -3.66 2.97
N TRP A 46 3.34 -4.71 2.35
CA TRP A 46 3.80 -4.65 0.97
C TRP A 46 2.65 -4.39 -0.02
N HIS A 47 1.53 -5.11 0.12
CA HIS A 47 0.33 -4.94 -0.71
C HIS A 47 -0.23 -3.53 -0.58
N THR A 48 -0.27 -2.98 0.64
CA THR A 48 -0.70 -1.59 0.88
C THR A 48 0.14 -0.62 0.05
N ALA A 49 1.47 -0.73 0.12
CA ALA A 49 2.37 0.13 -0.65
C ALA A 49 2.24 -0.07 -2.16
N ARG A 50 2.17 -1.33 -2.64
CA ARG A 50 1.98 -1.66 -4.06
C ARG A 50 0.66 -1.13 -4.63
N GLY A 51 -0.43 -1.33 -3.89
CA GLY A 51 -1.78 -0.91 -4.26
C GLY A 51 -1.88 0.61 -4.39
N GLN A 52 -1.25 1.34 -3.46
CA GLN A 52 -1.14 2.79 -3.52
C GLN A 52 -0.25 3.24 -4.70
N ASP A 53 0.93 2.65 -4.86
CA ASP A 53 1.90 3.05 -5.89
C ASP A 53 1.35 2.90 -7.30
N VAL A 54 0.83 1.71 -7.65
CA VAL A 54 0.27 1.44 -8.98
C VAL A 54 -0.81 2.45 -9.35
N GLN A 55 -1.74 2.71 -8.43
CA GLN A 55 -2.89 3.55 -8.72
C GLN A 55 -2.57 5.04 -8.69
N ILE A 56 -1.64 5.48 -7.83
CA ILE A 56 -1.17 6.87 -7.82
C ILE A 56 -0.32 7.15 -9.06
N ALA A 57 0.53 6.22 -9.47
CA ALA A 57 1.32 6.35 -10.69
C ALA A 57 0.42 6.48 -11.94
N ASP A 58 -0.66 5.69 -12.01
CA ASP A 58 -1.69 5.78 -13.06
C ASP A 58 -2.38 7.15 -13.07
N LEU A 59 -2.87 7.62 -11.91
CA LEU A 59 -3.49 8.96 -11.79
C LEU A 59 -2.52 10.09 -12.18
N ALA A 60 -1.24 9.96 -11.83
CA ALA A 60 -0.21 10.95 -12.11
C ALA A 60 0.40 10.82 -13.52
N ALA A 61 -0.03 9.84 -14.34
CA ALA A 61 0.58 9.48 -15.61
C ALA A 61 2.12 9.37 -15.52
N SER A 62 2.60 8.69 -14.47
CA SER A 62 4.02 8.55 -14.14
C SER A 62 4.44 7.10 -13.93
N ASP A 63 5.75 6.85 -13.89
CA ASP A 63 6.26 5.53 -13.55
C ASP A 63 6.04 5.22 -12.06
N GLN A 64 5.79 3.94 -11.75
CA GLN A 64 5.69 3.44 -10.37
C GLN A 64 7.04 3.59 -9.65
N VAL A 65 6.99 4.03 -8.40
CA VAL A 65 8.16 4.09 -7.52
C VAL A 65 8.81 2.70 -7.42
N TRP A 66 7.99 1.65 -7.38
CA TRP A 66 8.39 0.25 -7.35
C TRP A 66 9.51 -0.10 -8.33
N THR A 67 9.36 0.31 -9.59
CA THR A 67 10.32 0.00 -10.66
C THR A 67 11.29 1.14 -10.92
N ALA A 68 10.83 2.40 -10.83
CA ALA A 68 11.66 3.55 -11.13
C ALA A 68 12.81 3.74 -10.12
N ASP A 69 12.55 3.42 -8.85
CA ASP A 69 13.47 3.69 -7.74
C ASP A 69 14.18 2.41 -7.24
N GLY A 70 14.04 1.28 -7.94
CA GLY A 70 14.77 0.04 -7.67
C GLY A 70 14.22 -0.81 -6.50
N TRP A 71 12.98 -0.56 -6.07
CA TRP A 71 12.37 -1.32 -4.97
C TRP A 71 12.07 -2.75 -5.37
N ALA A 72 11.66 -3.01 -6.61
CA ALA A 72 11.39 -4.36 -7.11
C ALA A 72 12.62 -5.27 -6.96
N GLU A 73 13.80 -4.76 -7.33
CA GLU A 73 15.08 -5.46 -7.18
C GLU A 73 15.47 -5.63 -5.71
N SER A 74 15.22 -4.61 -4.89
CA SER A 74 15.55 -4.64 -3.46
C SER A 74 14.69 -5.66 -2.69
N PHE A 75 13.41 -5.78 -3.05
CA PHE A 75 12.49 -6.77 -2.50
C PHE A 75 12.75 -8.18 -3.02
N ALA A 76 13.22 -8.32 -4.26
CA ALA A 76 13.59 -9.60 -4.88
C ALA A 76 12.53 -10.72 -4.71
N LEU A 77 11.25 -10.35 -4.72
CA LEU A 77 10.14 -11.29 -4.55
C LEU A 77 10.06 -12.24 -5.75
N PRO A 78 9.60 -13.49 -5.56
CA PRO A 78 9.53 -14.50 -6.62
C PRO A 78 8.34 -14.29 -7.57
N PHE A 79 7.98 -13.04 -7.85
CA PHE A 79 6.82 -12.65 -8.66
C PHE A 79 7.27 -11.75 -9.81
N PRO A 80 6.47 -11.63 -10.88
CA PRO A 80 6.66 -10.57 -11.86
C PRO A 80 6.65 -9.19 -11.19
N SER A 81 7.44 -8.24 -11.69
CA SER A 81 7.48 -6.88 -11.12
C SER A 81 6.13 -6.15 -11.18
N ALA A 82 5.25 -6.53 -12.11
CA ALA A 82 3.89 -6.00 -12.22
C ALA A 82 2.94 -6.48 -11.11
N GLU A 83 3.33 -7.49 -10.34
CA GLU A 83 2.50 -8.07 -9.29
C GLU A 83 2.23 -7.05 -8.16
N MET A 84 1.00 -7.07 -7.66
CA MET A 84 0.53 -6.16 -6.62
C MET A 84 -0.26 -6.88 -5.52
N GLY A 85 -0.54 -8.18 -5.66
CA GLY A 85 -1.09 -9.03 -4.61
C GLY A 85 -2.54 -9.49 -4.82
N TYR A 86 -3.33 -8.85 -5.68
CA TYR A 86 -4.71 -9.26 -5.90
C TYR A 86 -4.81 -10.69 -6.46
N GLY A 87 -5.56 -11.54 -5.78
CA GLY A 87 -5.77 -12.94 -6.21
C GLY A 87 -4.61 -13.88 -5.90
N MET A 88 -3.60 -13.45 -5.13
CA MET A 88 -2.52 -14.32 -4.67
C MET A 88 -3.02 -15.51 -3.86
N SER A 89 -2.39 -16.66 -4.07
CA SER A 89 -2.66 -17.86 -3.28
C SER A 89 -2.05 -17.73 -1.87
N PRO A 90 -2.48 -18.56 -0.90
CA PRO A 90 -1.81 -18.64 0.40
C PRO A 90 -0.31 -18.89 0.30
N ALA A 91 0.15 -19.66 -0.70
CA ALA A 91 1.59 -19.90 -0.89
C ALA A 91 2.33 -18.64 -1.35
N ASP A 92 1.72 -17.83 -2.22
CA ASP A 92 2.28 -16.55 -2.67
C ASP A 92 2.34 -15.54 -1.52
N VAL A 93 1.27 -15.45 -0.73
CA VAL A 93 1.24 -14.61 0.48
C VAL A 93 2.36 -14.97 1.45
N ALA A 94 2.62 -16.26 1.65
CA ALA A 94 3.70 -16.74 2.52
C ALA A 94 5.12 -16.52 1.93
N ALA A 95 5.22 -16.32 0.62
CA ALA A 95 6.48 -16.06 -0.07
C ALA A 95 6.94 -14.59 0.04
N VAL A 96 6.08 -13.67 0.50
CA VAL A 96 6.51 -12.30 0.86
C VAL A 96 7.30 -12.33 2.16
N ARG A 97 8.62 -12.42 2.04
CA ARG A 97 9.57 -12.56 3.16
C ARG A 97 10.69 -11.53 3.04
N VAL A 98 10.48 -10.38 3.68
CA VAL A 98 11.40 -9.24 3.71
C VAL A 98 11.45 -8.67 5.13
N ASP A 99 12.47 -7.87 5.43
CA ASP A 99 12.57 -7.19 6.71
C ASP A 99 11.62 -5.99 6.84
N ALA A 100 11.43 -5.53 8.08
CA ALA A 100 10.56 -4.41 8.41
C ALA A 100 11.05 -3.09 7.79
N GLU A 101 12.37 -2.89 7.68
CA GLU A 101 12.96 -1.65 7.18
C GLU A 101 12.60 -1.45 5.70
N LEU A 102 12.69 -2.51 4.91
CA LEU A 102 12.34 -2.49 3.49
C LEU A 102 10.85 -2.23 3.26
N LEU A 103 9.98 -2.84 4.08
CA LEU A 103 8.53 -2.61 4.04
C LEU A 103 8.17 -1.15 4.34
N ILE A 104 8.74 -0.60 5.41
CA ILE A 104 8.50 0.79 5.82
C ILE A 104 9.05 1.75 4.77
N GLY A 105 10.29 1.55 4.33
CA GLY A 105 10.96 2.44 3.39
C GLY A 105 10.19 2.56 2.08
N TYR A 106 9.66 1.46 1.55
CA TYR A 106 8.85 1.49 0.34
C TYR A 106 7.53 2.23 0.55
N LEU A 107 6.80 1.95 1.64
CA LEU A 107 5.55 2.66 1.95
C LEU A 107 5.78 4.16 2.15
N GLU A 108 6.88 4.56 2.77
CA GLU A 108 7.26 5.97 2.93
C GLU A 108 7.55 6.64 1.58
N ALA A 109 8.28 5.97 0.69
CA ALA A 109 8.57 6.49 -0.65
C ALA A 109 7.29 6.67 -1.47
N VAL A 110 6.38 5.69 -1.43
CA VAL A 110 5.06 5.77 -2.08
C VAL A 110 4.22 6.88 -1.45
N THR A 111 4.20 7.00 -0.12
CA THR A 111 3.47 8.08 0.57
C THR A 111 4.00 9.47 0.18
N LEU A 112 5.32 9.62 0.05
CA LEU A 112 5.93 10.86 -0.42
C LEU A 112 5.51 11.19 -1.85
N ARG A 113 5.51 10.20 -2.76
CA ARG A 113 5.03 10.37 -4.14
C ARG A 113 3.56 10.79 -4.19
N THR A 114 2.71 10.16 -3.38
CA THR A 114 1.29 10.52 -3.25
C THR A 114 1.09 11.94 -2.77
N ARG A 115 1.87 12.39 -1.79
CA ARG A 115 1.81 13.78 -1.32
C ARG A 115 2.18 14.77 -2.40
N GLY A 116 3.27 14.53 -3.12
CA GLY A 116 3.66 15.37 -4.26
C GLY A 116 2.57 15.47 -5.31
N TYR A 117 1.94 14.35 -5.67
CA TYR A 117 0.79 14.36 -6.59
C TYR A 117 -0.38 15.20 -6.06
N LEU A 118 -0.74 15.07 -4.79
CA LEU A 118 -1.85 15.81 -4.19
C LEU A 118 -1.58 17.31 -4.03
N ASP A 119 -0.33 17.69 -3.76
CA ASP A 119 0.10 19.09 -3.63
C ASP A 119 -0.03 19.84 -4.98
N ASP A 120 0.18 19.13 -6.10
CA ASP A 120 0.08 19.67 -7.47
C ASP A 120 -1.32 19.52 -8.09
N LEU A 121 -2.23 18.76 -7.48
CA LEU A 121 -3.54 18.45 -8.04
C LEU A 121 -4.50 19.66 -7.98
N ASP A 122 -4.98 20.11 -9.14
CA ASP A 122 -5.98 21.17 -9.21
C ASP A 122 -7.34 20.69 -8.68
N GLY A 123 -8.09 21.60 -8.07
CA GLY A 123 -9.38 21.32 -7.44
C GLY A 123 -10.42 20.79 -8.43
N ALA A 124 -10.37 21.20 -9.70
CA ALA A 124 -11.27 20.70 -10.74
C ALA A 124 -10.95 19.26 -11.18
N SER A 125 -9.68 18.85 -11.08
CA SER A 125 -9.24 17.52 -11.54
C SER A 125 -9.74 16.37 -10.67
N TYR A 126 -10.30 16.65 -9.49
CA TYR A 126 -10.96 15.62 -8.67
C TYR A 126 -12.19 15.00 -9.35
N ASP A 127 -12.85 15.74 -10.26
CA ASP A 127 -14.05 15.29 -10.96
C ASP A 127 -13.73 14.61 -12.30
N ASP A 128 -12.46 14.59 -12.73
CA ASP A 128 -12.04 13.93 -13.96
C ASP A 128 -12.34 12.43 -13.89
N VAL A 129 -12.98 11.88 -14.92
CA VAL A 129 -13.27 10.45 -15.04
C VAL A 129 -11.99 9.71 -15.41
N VAL A 130 -11.61 8.74 -14.57
CA VAL A 130 -10.39 7.93 -14.73
C VAL A 130 -10.68 6.47 -15.06
N ASP A 131 -11.93 6.02 -14.91
CA ASP A 131 -12.35 4.67 -15.29
C ASP A 131 -13.85 4.65 -15.65
N GLU A 132 -14.15 4.43 -16.92
CA GLU A 132 -15.51 4.36 -17.48
C GLU A 132 -16.16 2.97 -17.32
N ALA A 133 -15.44 1.97 -16.80
CA ALA A 133 -15.95 0.60 -16.69
C ALA A 133 -16.95 0.39 -15.53
N TRP A 134 -17.21 1.43 -14.73
CA TRP A 134 -18.11 1.40 -13.57
C TRP A 134 -19.34 2.28 -13.76
N ASP A 135 -20.41 2.00 -13.01
CA ASP A 135 -21.64 2.81 -12.97
C ASP A 135 -21.98 3.23 -11.52
N PRO A 136 -21.80 4.51 -11.16
CA PRO A 136 -21.27 5.59 -11.99
C PRO A 136 -19.77 5.41 -12.32
N PRO A 137 -19.26 6.06 -13.39
CA PRO A 137 -17.83 6.08 -13.70
C PRO A 137 -16.99 6.58 -12.53
N VAL A 138 -15.78 6.03 -12.37
CA VAL A 138 -14.88 6.41 -11.27
C VAL A 138 -14.17 7.71 -11.63
N THR A 139 -14.28 8.71 -10.76
CA THR A 139 -13.50 9.95 -10.85
C THR A 139 -12.16 9.84 -10.12
N ALA A 140 -11.22 10.73 -10.40
CA ALA A 140 -9.94 10.80 -9.69
C ALA A 140 -10.13 10.94 -8.18
N GLY A 141 -11.08 11.76 -7.73
CA GLY A 141 -11.41 11.90 -6.31
C GLY A 141 -11.96 10.61 -5.69
N ALA A 142 -12.87 9.92 -6.39
CA ALA A 142 -13.37 8.62 -5.94
C ALA A 142 -12.25 7.58 -5.87
N ARG A 143 -11.34 7.55 -6.85
CA ARG A 143 -10.18 6.67 -6.86
C ARG A 143 -9.25 6.94 -5.68
N LEU A 144 -8.95 8.20 -5.38
CA LEU A 144 -8.10 8.58 -4.23
C LEU A 144 -8.70 8.12 -2.89
N VAL A 145 -10.02 8.25 -2.72
CA VAL A 145 -10.72 7.73 -1.55
C VAL A 145 -10.62 6.21 -1.47
N SER A 146 -10.82 5.51 -2.60
CA SER A 146 -10.68 4.05 -2.66
C SER A 146 -9.27 3.58 -2.29
N ILE A 147 -8.23 4.23 -2.82
CA ILE A 147 -6.83 3.92 -2.49
C ILE A 147 -6.59 4.08 -0.98
N LEU A 148 -6.96 5.22 -0.41
CA LEU A 148 -6.78 5.48 1.02
C LEU A 148 -7.53 4.44 1.88
N ASN A 149 -8.76 4.13 1.51
CA ASN A 149 -9.59 3.16 2.22
C ASN A 149 -8.98 1.75 2.22
N ASP A 150 -8.49 1.30 1.07
CA ASP A 150 -7.79 0.02 0.92
C ASP A 150 -6.53 -0.03 1.83
N CYS A 151 -5.71 1.02 1.78
CA CYS A 151 -4.52 1.15 2.62
C CYS A 151 -4.84 1.06 4.12
N VAL A 152 -5.83 1.82 4.59
CA VAL A 152 -6.19 1.83 6.02
C VAL A 152 -6.77 0.48 6.46
N GLN A 153 -7.55 -0.19 5.60
CA GLN A 153 -8.09 -1.51 5.90
C GLN A 153 -6.98 -2.55 6.06
N HIS A 154 -6.03 -2.61 5.12
CA HIS A 154 -4.94 -3.59 5.19
C HIS A 154 -3.92 -3.31 6.29
N LEU A 155 -3.61 -2.04 6.59
CA LEU A 155 -2.79 -1.71 7.77
C LEU A 155 -3.53 -1.98 9.09
N GLY A 156 -4.86 -1.85 9.11
CA GLY A 156 -5.70 -2.28 10.21
C GLY A 156 -5.64 -3.81 10.42
N GLN A 157 -5.71 -4.58 9.33
CA GLN A 157 -5.51 -6.04 9.37
C GLN A 157 -4.11 -6.40 9.88
N ALA A 158 -3.06 -5.72 9.40
CA ALA A 158 -1.69 -5.96 9.85
C ALA A 158 -1.55 -5.72 11.36
N SER A 159 -2.16 -4.65 11.86
CA SER A 159 -2.22 -4.34 13.29
C SER A 159 -2.99 -5.40 14.09
N TYR A 160 -4.06 -5.96 13.52
CA TYR A 160 -4.83 -7.03 14.16
C TYR A 160 -4.03 -8.34 14.23
N VAL A 161 -3.38 -8.74 13.14
CA VAL A 161 -2.50 -9.92 13.07
C VAL A 161 -1.33 -9.76 14.05
N ARG A 162 -0.73 -8.56 14.12
CA ARG A 162 0.29 -8.25 15.13
C ARG A 162 -0.21 -8.52 16.55
N GLY A 163 -1.41 -8.05 16.89
CA GLY A 163 -1.99 -8.31 18.20
C GLY A 163 -2.16 -9.81 18.51
N LEU A 164 -2.43 -10.65 17.52
CA LEU A 164 -2.49 -12.10 17.68
C LEU A 164 -1.10 -12.71 17.88
N LEU A 165 -0.14 -12.28 17.06
CA LEU A 165 1.26 -12.71 17.12
C LEU A 165 1.88 -12.49 18.50
N ASP A 166 1.67 -11.31 19.11
CA ASP A 166 2.24 -10.96 20.42
C ASP A 166 1.73 -11.83 21.58
N ARG A 167 0.64 -12.59 21.38
CA ARG A 167 0.03 -13.45 22.40
C ARG A 167 0.30 -14.94 22.20
N ARG A 168 1.15 -15.30 21.24
CA ARG A 168 1.49 -16.70 20.96
C ARG A 168 2.46 -17.28 22.00
#